data_AF-A0A7C1VZG7-F1
#
_entry.id   AF-A0A7C1VZG7-F1
#
_cell.length_a   1.000
_cell.length_b   1.000
_cell.length_c   1.000
_cell.angle_alpha   90.00
_cell.angle_beta   90.00
_cell.angle_gamma   90.00
#
_symmetry.space_group_name_H-M   'P 1'
#
loop_
_entity.id
_entity.type
_entity.pdbx_description
1 polymer ?
#
loop_
_entity_poly.entity_id
_entity_poly.type
_entity_poly.pdbx_seq_one_letter_code
_entity_poly.pdbx_strand_id
1 'polypeptide(L)'
;MRNISLVFISLLLINILRPINLTESCEEKQQVEFRCRPCDELIFQSLRDAPCRNCDSLKKYWELYSMDENGFKIRRITNNLYWEHQPDISPNGDKIVFAIHYNPVRSAEETDPGWEIAIMDIDGTNLTRLTNNDKLDACPHWNHDGTKIVYVSDTSGNLSCLDIYTMDSNGENITRLTNADIGEFYADPSFSFSNGESKILYIYSEGYTDNWDIYMMNEDGSNKQLVLSTNSRYLA
;
A
#
# COMPACT_ATOMS: atom_id res chain seq x y z
N MET A 1 65.53 -41.92 -38.25
CA MET A 1 64.98 -43.08 -39.01
C MET A 1 63.45 -43.03 -38.92
N ARG A 2 62.78 -43.27 -40.05
CA ARG A 2 61.31 -43.30 -40.33
C ARG A 2 60.58 -41.97 -40.64
N ASN A 3 60.71 -41.54 -41.90
CA ASN A 3 59.69 -41.57 -42.97
C ASN A 3 58.17 -41.34 -42.69
N ILE A 4 57.60 -40.48 -43.56
CA ILE A 4 56.30 -40.55 -44.29
C ILE A 4 55.11 -39.68 -43.83
N SER A 5 54.86 -38.67 -44.68
CA SER A 5 53.63 -38.20 -45.36
C SER A 5 52.26 -37.98 -44.70
N LEU A 6 51.79 -36.75 -44.91
CA LEU A 6 50.47 -36.24 -45.35
C LEU A 6 49.22 -37.16 -45.29
N VAL A 7 48.07 -36.60 -44.86
CA VAL A 7 46.91 -36.25 -45.72
C VAL A 7 45.78 -35.60 -44.89
N PHE A 8 45.08 -34.65 -45.52
CA PHE A 8 43.94 -33.82 -45.10
C PHE A 8 42.69 -34.57 -44.61
N ILE A 9 41.97 -33.99 -43.64
CA ILE A 9 40.49 -34.06 -43.55
C ILE A 9 39.95 -32.71 -43.05
N SER A 10 39.00 -32.14 -43.81
CA SER A 10 38.17 -31.00 -43.43
C SER A 10 37.05 -31.46 -42.49
N LEU A 11 36.70 -30.70 -41.45
CA LEU A 11 35.29 -30.57 -41.00
C LEU A 11 35.12 -29.34 -40.07
N LEU A 12 34.00 -28.64 -40.28
CA LEU A 12 33.43 -27.52 -39.51
C LEU A 12 33.44 -27.72 -37.97
N LEU A 13 33.74 -26.66 -37.19
CA LEU A 13 32.83 -25.93 -36.26
C LEU A 13 33.59 -25.14 -35.16
N ILE A 14 33.10 -23.90 -34.93
CA ILE A 14 33.09 -23.10 -33.67
C ILE A 14 34.25 -22.10 -33.41
N ASN A 15 33.90 -20.82 -33.61
CA ASN A 15 34.17 -19.58 -32.83
C ASN A 15 35.58 -19.38 -32.23
N ILE A 16 36.43 -18.49 -32.75
CA ILE A 16 36.42 -17.00 -32.61
C ILE A 16 36.34 -16.63 -31.10
N LEU A 17 37.39 -16.15 -30.41
CA LEU A 17 38.10 -14.87 -30.58
C LEU A 17 39.51 -14.91 -29.92
N ARG A 18 40.48 -14.20 -30.52
CA ARG A 18 41.79 -13.84 -29.94
C ARG A 18 41.69 -12.54 -29.14
N PRO A 19 42.56 -12.32 -28.12
CA PRO A 19 42.52 -11.10 -27.32
C PRO A 19 43.32 -9.97 -28.00
N ILE A 20 42.79 -8.75 -27.95
CA ILE A 20 43.55 -7.52 -28.21
C ILE A 20 43.28 -6.58 -27.04
N ASN A 21 44.35 -6.29 -26.28
CA ASN A 21 44.44 -5.14 -25.41
C ASN A 21 44.80 -3.91 -26.25
N LEU A 22 44.21 -2.76 -25.94
CA LEU A 22 44.92 -1.49 -25.66
C LEU A 22 43.90 -0.39 -25.27
N THR A 23 44.06 0.08 -24.03
CA THR A 23 43.84 1.44 -23.49
C THR A 23 42.98 2.44 -24.27
N GLU A 24 41.88 2.91 -23.66
CA GLU A 24 41.34 4.26 -23.90
C GLU A 24 40.59 4.82 -22.67
N SER A 25 41.00 6.05 -22.32
CA SER A 25 40.36 7.15 -21.57
C SER A 25 39.42 6.93 -20.38
N CYS A 26 39.78 7.62 -19.28
CA CYS A 26 38.88 8.17 -18.27
C CYS A 26 37.66 8.86 -18.91
N GLU A 27 36.48 8.31 -18.69
CA GLU A 27 35.24 9.07 -18.63
C GLU A 27 34.60 8.79 -17.27
N GLU A 28 34.32 9.86 -16.53
CA GLU A 28 33.44 9.86 -15.36
C GLU A 28 32.07 9.33 -15.76
N LYS A 29 31.87 8.01 -15.62
CA LYS A 29 30.53 7.49 -15.47
C LYS A 29 30.09 7.86 -14.07
N GLN A 30 29.29 8.92 -13.97
CA GLN A 30 28.40 9.12 -12.83
C GLN A 30 27.76 7.78 -12.51
N GLN A 31 28.23 7.12 -11.46
CA GLN A 31 27.45 6.09 -10.80
C GLN A 31 26.22 6.80 -10.28
N VAL A 32 25.13 6.73 -11.03
CA VAL A 32 23.80 6.87 -10.43
C VAL A 32 23.69 5.71 -9.46
N GLU A 33 24.10 5.96 -8.24
CA GLU A 33 23.86 5.06 -7.11
C GLU A 33 22.35 5.06 -6.92
N PHE A 34 21.67 4.10 -7.55
CA PHE A 34 20.31 3.74 -7.15
C PHE A 34 20.44 3.21 -5.72
N ARG A 35 20.34 4.11 -4.75
CA ARG A 35 20.10 3.71 -3.37
C ARG A 35 18.71 3.11 -3.35
N CYS A 36 18.62 1.78 -3.48
CA CYS A 36 17.50 1.08 -2.87
C CYS A 36 17.46 1.56 -1.41
N ARG A 37 16.42 2.34 -1.08
CA ARG A 37 16.10 2.68 0.29
C ARG A 37 15.82 1.38 1.06
N PRO A 38 16.07 1.34 2.37
CA PRO A 38 15.96 0.10 3.14
C PRO A 38 14.53 -0.42 2.98
N CYS A 39 14.35 -1.54 2.29
CA CYS A 39 13.08 -2.25 2.19
C CYS A 39 12.77 -3.02 3.49
N ASP A 40 13.42 -2.64 4.59
CA ASP A 40 13.63 -3.52 5.72
C ASP A 40 12.69 -3.18 6.88
N GLU A 41 11.79 -2.19 6.78
CA GLU A 41 10.88 -1.83 7.87
C GLU A 41 9.43 -2.24 7.54
N LEU A 42 8.89 -3.11 8.38
CA LEU A 42 7.50 -3.54 8.35
C LEU A 42 6.73 -2.72 9.38
N ILE A 43 5.59 -2.15 8.98
CA ILE A 43 4.64 -1.52 9.92
C ILE A 43 3.42 -2.40 10.10
N PHE A 44 2.94 -2.51 11.33
CA PHE A 44 1.79 -3.32 11.66
C PHE A 44 1.06 -2.78 12.89
N GLN A 45 -0.20 -3.15 13.01
CA GLN A 45 -1.01 -2.86 14.19
C GLN A 45 -0.91 -4.00 15.21
N SER A 46 -0.84 -3.68 16.50
CA SER A 46 -0.91 -4.66 17.57
C SER A 46 -1.59 -4.10 18.82
N LEU A 47 -2.17 -5.00 19.63
CA LEU A 47 -2.88 -4.64 20.85
C LEU A 47 -1.91 -4.30 21.97
N ARG A 48 -2.16 -3.18 22.65
CA ARG A 48 -1.53 -2.83 23.92
C ARG A 48 -2.56 -2.75 25.04
N ASP A 49 -2.20 -3.28 26.20
CA ASP A 49 -2.90 -3.00 27.44
C ASP A 49 -2.50 -1.62 28.00
N ALA A 50 -3.50 -0.79 28.30
CA ALA A 50 -3.33 0.49 28.96
C ALA A 50 -4.02 0.52 30.33
N PRO A 51 -3.38 1.13 31.35
CA PRO A 51 -4.05 1.43 32.60
C PRO A 51 -5.25 2.33 32.29
N CYS A 52 -6.43 1.92 32.74
CA CYS A 52 -7.59 2.78 32.69
C CYS A 52 -7.87 3.34 34.09
N ARG A 53 -8.34 4.59 34.14
CA ARG A 53 -8.62 5.27 35.40
C ARG A 53 -9.98 4.80 35.92
N ASN A 54 -10.00 4.31 37.17
CA ASN A 54 -11.21 3.83 37.86
C ASN A 54 -11.89 2.61 37.21
N CYS A 55 -11.11 1.60 36.82
CA CYS A 55 -11.63 0.34 36.29
C CYS A 55 -10.80 -0.84 36.81
N ASP A 56 -11.44 -1.99 36.93
CA ASP A 56 -10.84 -3.21 37.50
C ASP A 56 -10.01 -4.01 36.47
N SER A 57 -9.97 -3.56 35.21
CA SER A 57 -9.25 -4.24 34.12
C SER A 57 -8.53 -3.25 33.19
N LEU A 58 -7.45 -3.73 32.56
CA LEU A 58 -6.73 -2.97 31.54
C LEU A 58 -7.64 -2.74 30.31
N LYS A 59 -7.56 -1.54 29.72
CA LYS A 59 -8.20 -1.24 28.45
C LYS A 59 -7.25 -1.60 27.31
N LYS A 60 -7.78 -2.15 26.23
CA LYS A 60 -7.01 -2.52 25.04
C LYS A 60 -7.09 -1.43 23.98
N TYR A 61 -5.95 -1.07 23.42
CA TYR A 61 -5.82 -0.08 22.35
C TYR A 61 -5.04 -0.68 21.19
N TRP A 62 -5.46 -0.38 19.96
CA TRP A 62 -4.71 -0.71 18.76
C TRP A 62 -3.69 0.38 18.49
N GLU A 63 -2.41 0.03 18.52
CA GLU A 63 -1.30 0.95 18.28
C GLU A 63 -0.45 0.43 17.11
N LEU A 64 0.31 1.35 16.52
CA LEU A 64 1.23 1.06 15.44
C LEU A 64 2.61 0.69 15.98
N TYR A 65 3.16 -0.37 15.41
CA TYR A 65 4.48 -0.91 15.67
C TYR A 65 5.22 -1.03 14.36
N SER A 66 6.56 -0.97 14.43
CA SER A 66 7.38 -1.46 13.33
C SER A 66 8.40 -2.47 13.80
N MET A 67 8.93 -3.21 12.84
CA MET A 67 9.98 -4.19 13.01
C MET A 67 10.82 -4.24 11.75
N ASP A 68 12.00 -4.87 11.83
CA ASP A 68 12.72 -5.19 10.62
C ASP A 68 12.07 -6.36 9.85
N GLU A 69 12.40 -6.52 8.57
CA GLU A 69 11.90 -7.58 7.69
C GLU A 69 12.12 -9.01 8.23
N ASN A 70 13.08 -9.18 9.14
CA ASN A 70 13.40 -10.45 9.78
C ASN A 70 12.57 -10.68 11.07
N GLY A 71 11.69 -9.75 11.43
CA GLY A 71 10.84 -9.79 12.62
C GLY A 71 11.55 -9.36 13.91
N PHE A 72 12.73 -8.76 13.81
CA PHE A 72 13.47 -8.23 14.97
C PHE A 72 13.26 -6.71 15.10
N LYS A 73 13.90 -6.11 16.13
CA LYS A 73 13.85 -4.66 16.41
C LYS A 73 12.43 -4.09 16.50
N ILE A 74 11.52 -4.87 17.08
CA ILE A 74 10.14 -4.43 17.30
C ILE A 74 10.17 -3.15 18.14
N ARG A 75 9.65 -2.06 17.58
CA ARG A 75 9.47 -0.78 18.25
C ARG A 75 8.02 -0.36 18.16
N ARG A 76 7.56 0.31 19.22
CA ARG A 76 6.27 0.97 19.21
C ARG A 76 6.43 2.36 18.59
N ILE A 77 5.52 2.73 17.70
CA ILE A 77 5.52 4.02 17.02
C ILE A 77 4.58 4.98 17.75
N THR A 78 3.34 4.54 18.02
CA THR A 78 2.32 5.40 18.63
C THR A 78 2.10 5.04 20.10
N ASN A 79 1.73 6.04 20.90
CA ASN A 79 1.41 5.86 22.31
C ASN A 79 0.30 6.83 22.70
N ASN A 80 -0.86 6.63 22.12
CA ASN A 80 -2.03 7.44 22.36
C ASN A 80 -3.19 6.54 22.83
N LEU A 81 -4.36 7.13 23.04
CA LEU A 81 -5.57 6.41 23.41
C LEU A 81 -6.56 6.37 22.24
N TYR A 82 -6.06 6.34 21.00
CA TYR A 82 -6.88 6.24 19.80
C TYR A 82 -6.85 4.80 19.29
N TRP A 83 -7.75 4.46 18.37
CA TRP A 83 -7.63 3.21 17.63
C TRP A 83 -6.99 3.53 16.29
N GLU A 84 -6.01 2.73 15.88
CA GLU A 84 -5.23 2.96 14.67
C GLU A 84 -5.18 1.68 13.85
N HIS A 85 -5.47 1.78 12.55
CA HIS A 85 -5.59 0.65 11.65
C HIS A 85 -4.98 0.91 10.27
N GLN A 86 -4.67 -0.19 9.58
CA GLN A 86 -4.29 -0.21 8.16
C GLN A 86 -3.19 0.81 7.82
N PRO A 87 -2.02 0.72 8.48
CA PRO A 87 -0.91 1.59 8.16
C PRO A 87 -0.31 1.23 6.79
N ASP A 88 0.12 2.25 6.06
CA ASP A 88 0.92 2.11 4.85
C ASP A 88 2.09 3.10 4.86
N ILE A 89 3.25 2.66 4.37
CA ILE A 89 4.50 3.45 4.40
C ILE A 89 4.65 4.17 3.06
N SER A 90 5.02 5.45 3.10
CA SER A 90 5.27 6.20 1.87
C SER A 90 6.41 5.57 1.04
N PRO A 91 6.42 5.70 -0.30
CA PRO A 91 7.46 5.08 -1.13
C PRO A 91 8.89 5.52 -0.82
N ASN A 92 9.04 6.72 -0.24
CA ASN A 92 10.31 7.25 0.25
C ASN A 92 10.65 6.84 1.70
N GLY A 93 9.75 6.16 2.41
CA GLY A 93 9.97 5.56 3.73
C GLY A 93 9.96 6.53 4.90
N ASP A 94 9.54 7.77 4.71
CA ASP A 94 9.61 8.81 5.75
C ASP A 94 8.26 9.12 6.41
N LYS A 95 7.14 8.66 5.83
CA LYS A 95 5.79 8.89 6.34
C LYS A 95 5.01 7.58 6.46
N ILE A 96 4.02 7.61 7.34
CA ILE A 96 3.00 6.58 7.49
C ILE A 96 1.65 7.24 7.27
N VAL A 97 0.82 6.66 6.39
CA VAL A 97 -0.62 6.97 6.33
C VAL A 97 -1.40 5.85 7.00
N PHE A 98 -2.47 6.16 7.71
CA PHE A 98 -3.24 5.17 8.46
C PHE A 98 -4.64 5.69 8.78
N ALA A 99 -5.55 4.78 9.11
CA ALA A 99 -6.86 5.11 9.65
C ALA A 99 -6.77 5.30 11.17
N ILE A 100 -7.37 6.37 11.69
CA ILE A 100 -7.40 6.69 13.13
C ILE A 100 -8.84 6.97 13.60
N HIS A 101 -9.19 6.46 14.77
CA HIS A 101 -10.44 6.76 15.46
C HIS A 101 -10.14 7.48 16.77
N TYR A 102 -10.50 8.77 16.84
CA TYR A 102 -10.14 9.64 17.96
C TYR A 102 -10.92 9.34 19.25
N ASN A 103 -11.99 8.55 19.17
CA ASN A 103 -12.76 8.17 20.34
C ASN A 103 -12.52 6.72 20.79
N PRO A 104 -11.89 6.50 21.96
CA PRO A 104 -11.70 5.16 22.49
C PRO A 104 -12.91 4.55 23.20
N VAL A 105 -13.99 5.29 23.36
CA VAL A 105 -15.18 4.86 24.10
C VAL A 105 -16.39 5.00 23.19
N ARG A 106 -16.71 3.99 22.38
CA ARG A 106 -18.02 3.91 21.68
C ARG A 106 -19.14 3.88 22.71
N SER A 107 -19.60 5.03 23.17
CA SER A 107 -20.81 5.13 23.97
C SER A 107 -22.02 5.11 23.04
N ALA A 108 -23.15 4.58 23.51
CA ALA A 108 -24.38 4.51 22.71
C ALA A 108 -24.97 5.91 22.37
N GLU A 109 -24.40 6.97 22.93
CA GLU A 109 -24.80 8.37 22.76
C GLU A 109 -23.86 9.13 21.81
N GLU A 110 -22.79 8.51 21.32
CA GLU A 110 -21.82 9.18 20.45
C GLU A 110 -22.24 9.22 18.99
N THR A 111 -22.13 10.43 18.44
CA THR A 111 -22.29 10.72 17.01
C THR A 111 -20.93 10.78 16.31
N ASP A 112 -19.87 10.18 16.88
CA ASP A 112 -18.53 10.20 16.28
C ASP A 112 -18.63 9.48 14.92
N PRO A 113 -18.44 10.20 13.82
CA PRO A 113 -18.81 9.75 12.48
C PRO A 113 -18.07 8.51 11.99
N GLY A 114 -16.88 8.25 12.54
CA GLY A 114 -16.12 7.06 12.20
C GLY A 114 -14.62 7.30 12.15
N TRP A 115 -13.95 6.44 11.39
CA TRP A 115 -12.51 6.49 11.16
C TRP A 115 -12.15 7.67 10.28
N GLU A 116 -10.92 8.17 10.44
CA GLU A 116 -10.36 9.28 9.69
C GLU A 116 -8.99 8.91 9.15
N ILE A 117 -8.56 9.52 8.05
CA ILE A 117 -7.21 9.34 7.52
C ILE A 117 -6.26 10.32 8.20
N ALA A 118 -5.15 9.79 8.70
CA ALA A 118 -4.06 10.57 9.27
C ALA A 118 -2.72 10.19 8.63
N ILE A 119 -1.78 11.11 8.75
CA ILE A 119 -0.40 10.95 8.33
C ILE A 119 0.54 11.35 9.46
N MET A 120 1.68 10.69 9.57
CA MET A 120 2.75 11.06 10.51
C MET A 120 4.12 10.68 9.95
N ASP A 121 5.19 11.11 10.62
CA ASP A 121 6.55 10.69 10.31
C ASP A 121 6.76 9.22 10.71
N ILE A 122 7.68 8.53 10.03
CA ILE A 122 8.01 7.12 10.31
C ILE A 122 8.47 6.90 11.76
N ASP A 123 8.98 7.94 12.43
CA ASP A 123 9.37 7.92 13.84
C ASP A 123 8.21 8.13 14.82
N GLY A 124 6.99 8.40 14.32
CA GLY A 124 5.77 8.64 15.10
C GLY A 124 5.51 10.10 15.45
N THR A 125 6.35 11.03 14.98
CA THR A 125 6.15 12.48 15.20
C THR A 125 5.29 13.12 14.11
N ASN A 126 4.92 14.40 14.30
CA ASN A 126 4.21 15.20 13.30
C ASN A 126 2.85 14.63 12.83
N LEU A 127 2.13 13.96 13.74
CA LEU A 127 0.77 13.47 13.48
C LEU A 127 -0.15 14.60 12.99
N THR A 128 -0.68 14.42 11.78
CA THR A 128 -1.58 15.34 11.10
C THR A 128 -2.80 14.59 10.59
N ARG A 129 -3.99 15.14 10.84
CA ARG A 129 -5.25 14.61 10.33
C ARG A 129 -5.47 15.12 8.89
N LEU A 130 -5.70 14.22 7.94
CA LEU A 130 -5.90 14.56 6.51
C LEU A 130 -7.39 14.73 6.17
N THR A 131 -8.26 13.92 6.76
CA THR A 131 -9.71 14.04 6.61
C THR A 131 -10.34 14.50 7.93
N ASN A 132 -11.36 15.35 7.86
CA ASN A 132 -12.08 15.81 9.04
C ASN A 132 -13.53 16.09 8.68
N ASN A 133 -14.35 15.05 8.73
CA ASN A 133 -15.74 15.12 8.27
C ASN A 133 -16.65 14.24 9.13
N ASP A 134 -17.90 14.07 8.70
CA ASP A 134 -18.94 13.30 9.38
C ASP A 134 -19.15 11.90 8.79
N LYS A 135 -18.11 11.33 8.16
CA LYS A 135 -18.13 10.03 7.51
C LYS A 135 -17.06 9.10 8.08
N LEU A 136 -17.17 7.82 7.73
CA LEU A 136 -16.08 6.88 7.89
C LEU A 136 -15.13 7.01 6.70
N ASP A 137 -13.86 7.33 6.97
CA ASP A 137 -12.76 7.27 6.03
C ASP A 137 -11.74 6.21 6.49
N ALA A 138 -11.41 5.26 5.61
CA ALA A 138 -10.57 4.10 5.98
C ALA A 138 -9.74 3.56 4.80
N CYS A 139 -8.93 2.53 5.08
CA CYS A 139 -8.12 1.80 4.11
C CYS A 139 -7.21 2.70 3.22
N PRO A 140 -6.41 3.62 3.79
CA PRO A 140 -5.57 4.49 2.98
C PRO A 140 -4.35 3.76 2.41
N HIS A 141 -3.98 4.08 1.18
CA HIS A 141 -2.78 3.57 0.52
C HIS A 141 -2.07 4.64 -0.31
N TRP A 142 -0.73 4.62 -0.28
CA TRP A 142 0.10 5.50 -1.10
C TRP A 142 0.14 5.07 -2.56
N ASN A 143 0.21 6.04 -3.47
CA ASN A 143 0.61 5.76 -4.84
C ASN A 143 2.15 5.60 -4.95
N HIS A 144 2.62 5.10 -6.09
CA HIS A 144 4.02 4.70 -6.27
C HIS A 144 5.04 5.86 -6.12
N ASP A 145 4.66 7.09 -6.46
CA ASP A 145 5.53 8.27 -6.35
C ASP A 145 5.36 9.04 -5.03
N GLY A 146 4.41 8.63 -4.19
CA GLY A 146 4.12 9.26 -2.90
C GLY A 146 3.42 10.61 -2.99
N THR A 147 2.86 10.96 -4.15
CA THR A 147 2.15 12.24 -4.32
C THR A 147 0.68 12.15 -3.96
N LYS A 148 0.07 10.95 -3.99
CA LYS A 148 -1.35 10.72 -3.75
C LYS A 148 -1.61 9.60 -2.76
N ILE A 149 -2.79 9.67 -2.16
CA ILE A 149 -3.37 8.66 -1.29
C ILE A 149 -4.73 8.24 -1.88
N VAL A 150 -5.00 6.93 -1.94
CA VAL A 150 -6.32 6.37 -2.23
C VAL A 150 -6.92 5.86 -0.92
N TYR A 151 -8.22 6.00 -0.73
CA TYR A 151 -8.92 5.58 0.49
C TYR A 151 -10.40 5.32 0.21
N VAL A 152 -11.09 4.72 1.19
CA VAL A 152 -12.54 4.51 1.17
C VAL A 152 -13.24 5.57 2.01
N SER A 153 -14.38 6.08 1.55
CA SER A 153 -15.24 6.98 2.33
C SER A 153 -16.70 6.51 2.28
N ASP A 154 -17.40 6.60 3.41
CA ASP A 154 -18.85 6.40 3.48
C ASP A 154 -19.60 7.61 2.91
N THR A 155 -20.36 7.40 1.85
CA THR A 155 -21.13 8.46 1.19
C THR A 155 -22.56 8.59 1.71
N SER A 156 -23.02 7.60 2.47
CA SER A 156 -24.37 7.52 3.03
C SER A 156 -24.49 8.08 4.46
N GLY A 157 -23.39 8.16 5.19
CA GLY A 157 -23.35 8.53 6.62
C GLY A 157 -23.93 7.46 7.55
N ASN A 158 -24.23 6.27 7.03
CA ASN A 158 -24.75 5.13 7.77
C ASN A 158 -24.18 3.79 7.29
N LEU A 159 -23.01 3.82 6.64
CA LEU A 159 -22.26 2.67 6.13
C LEU A 159 -23.04 1.80 5.12
N SER A 160 -24.04 2.36 4.44
CA SER A 160 -24.81 1.66 3.40
C SER A 160 -24.24 1.83 1.99
N CYS A 161 -23.26 2.74 1.81
CA CYS A 161 -22.57 2.99 0.54
C CYS A 161 -21.10 3.33 0.83
N LEU A 162 -20.16 2.58 0.25
CA LEU A 162 -18.73 2.90 0.35
C LEU A 162 -18.16 3.22 -1.02
N ASP A 163 -17.42 4.31 -1.13
CA ASP A 163 -16.78 4.76 -2.36
C ASP A 163 -15.27 4.92 -2.22
N ILE A 164 -14.58 4.79 -3.35
CA ILE A 164 -13.15 5.05 -3.45
C ILE A 164 -12.92 6.53 -3.77
N TYR A 165 -12.02 7.13 -3.00
CA TYR A 165 -11.56 8.50 -3.15
C TYR A 165 -10.05 8.53 -3.32
N THR A 166 -9.57 9.63 -3.90
CA THR A 166 -8.15 9.99 -3.92
C THR A 166 -7.97 11.40 -3.38
N MET A 167 -6.80 11.67 -2.83
CA MET A 167 -6.35 13.00 -2.43
C MET A 167 -4.86 13.13 -2.65
N ASP A 168 -4.36 14.36 -2.66
CA ASP A 168 -2.93 14.61 -2.58
C ASP A 168 -2.41 14.20 -1.20
N SER A 169 -1.12 13.88 -1.14
CA SER A 169 -0.41 13.47 0.08
C SER A 169 -0.52 14.44 1.27
N ASN A 170 -0.87 15.70 1.01
CA ASN A 170 -1.09 16.74 2.00
C ASN A 170 -2.56 16.86 2.45
N GLY A 171 -3.48 16.03 1.92
CA GLY A 171 -4.91 16.04 2.20
C GLY A 171 -5.75 16.95 1.29
N GLU A 172 -5.14 17.61 0.30
CA GLU A 172 -5.86 18.48 -0.63
C GLU A 172 -6.36 17.72 -1.87
N ASN A 173 -7.10 18.41 -2.76
CA ASN A 173 -7.51 17.91 -4.08
C ASN A 173 -8.29 16.58 -4.06
N ILE A 174 -9.16 16.43 -3.06
CA ILE A 174 -10.02 15.24 -2.88
C ILE A 174 -10.91 15.03 -4.11
N THR A 175 -10.85 13.81 -4.67
CA THR A 175 -11.63 13.38 -5.84
C THR A 175 -12.29 12.03 -5.59
N ARG A 176 -13.61 11.93 -5.81
CA ARG A 176 -14.37 10.67 -5.78
C ARG A 176 -14.21 9.92 -7.10
N LEU A 177 -13.84 8.64 -7.07
CA LEU A 177 -13.59 7.82 -8.27
C LEU A 177 -14.73 6.84 -8.62
N THR A 178 -15.58 6.53 -7.65
CA THR A 178 -16.73 5.62 -7.79
C THR A 178 -18.02 6.35 -7.44
N ASN A 179 -19.17 5.74 -7.74
CA ASN A 179 -20.45 6.29 -7.34
C ASN A 179 -21.38 5.16 -6.91
N ALA A 180 -21.23 4.74 -5.65
CA ALA A 180 -22.03 3.71 -5.03
C ALA A 180 -23.50 4.13 -4.88
N ASP A 181 -24.40 3.24 -5.28
CA ASP A 181 -25.79 3.24 -4.83
C ASP A 181 -25.93 2.52 -3.47
N ILE A 182 -27.12 2.57 -2.86
CA ILE A 182 -27.39 1.89 -1.59
C ILE A 182 -27.17 0.39 -1.73
N GLY A 183 -26.30 -0.16 -0.87
CA GLY A 183 -25.90 -1.56 -0.88
C GLY A 183 -24.71 -1.88 -1.79
N GLU A 184 -24.10 -0.89 -2.44
CA GLU A 184 -22.84 -1.08 -3.17
C GLU A 184 -21.64 -0.70 -2.30
N PHE A 185 -20.61 -1.54 -2.34
CA PHE A 185 -19.41 -1.38 -1.53
C PHE A 185 -18.17 -1.46 -2.41
N TYR A 186 -17.48 -0.34 -2.57
CA TYR A 186 -16.14 -0.27 -3.13
C TYR A 186 -15.14 -0.18 -1.98
N ALA A 187 -14.39 -1.24 -1.75
CA ALA A 187 -13.60 -1.44 -0.54
C ALA A 187 -12.13 -1.80 -0.83
N ASP A 188 -11.28 -1.61 0.19
CA ASP A 188 -9.85 -1.96 0.20
C ASP A 188 -9.08 -1.59 -1.09
N PRO A 189 -9.10 -0.31 -1.51
CA PRO A 189 -8.39 0.13 -2.69
C PRO A 189 -6.88 0.15 -2.45
N SER A 190 -6.10 -0.27 -3.42
CA SER A 190 -4.64 -0.11 -3.41
C SER A 190 -4.16 0.30 -4.80
N PHE A 191 -3.15 1.18 -4.84
CA PHE A 191 -2.43 1.41 -6.08
C PHE A 191 -1.65 0.16 -6.47
N SER A 192 -1.57 -0.07 -7.77
CA SER A 192 -0.75 -1.11 -8.40
C SER A 192 0.03 -0.47 -9.52
N PHE A 193 1.36 -0.58 -9.46
CA PHE A 193 2.26 -0.04 -10.47
C PHE A 193 2.99 -1.16 -11.16
N SER A 194 2.79 -1.31 -12.47
CA SER A 194 3.46 -2.33 -13.27
C SER A 194 3.73 -1.82 -14.68
N ASN A 195 4.91 -2.11 -15.21
CA ASN A 195 5.33 -1.74 -16.57
C ASN A 195 5.17 -0.24 -16.92
N GLY A 196 5.32 0.65 -15.93
CA GLY A 196 5.17 2.09 -16.12
C GLY A 196 3.72 2.60 -16.05
N GLU A 197 2.74 1.73 -15.80
CA GLU A 197 1.35 2.10 -15.62
C GLU A 197 0.91 1.94 -14.18
N SER A 198 0.19 2.94 -13.68
CA SER A 198 -0.45 2.91 -12.38
C SER A 198 -1.95 2.69 -12.54
N LYS A 199 -2.49 1.77 -11.72
CA LYS A 199 -3.91 1.40 -11.63
C LYS A 199 -4.33 1.36 -10.17
N ILE A 200 -5.63 1.33 -9.93
CA ILE A 200 -6.20 1.07 -8.61
C ILE A 200 -6.88 -0.29 -8.66
N LEU A 201 -6.43 -1.22 -7.82
CA LEU A 201 -7.14 -2.47 -7.51
C LEU A 201 -8.07 -2.22 -6.34
N TYR A 202 -9.24 -2.84 -6.34
CA TYR A 202 -10.20 -2.73 -5.26
C TYR A 202 -11.14 -3.93 -5.22
N ILE A 203 -11.79 -4.11 -4.07
CA ILE A 203 -12.84 -5.12 -3.89
C ILE A 203 -14.19 -4.44 -4.10
N TYR A 204 -15.09 -5.12 -4.81
CA TYR A 204 -16.44 -4.65 -5.05
C TYR A 204 -17.46 -5.71 -4.65
N SER A 205 -18.52 -5.26 -3.97
CA SER A 205 -19.71 -6.06 -3.71
C SER A 205 -20.96 -5.27 -4.09
N GLU A 206 -21.90 -5.95 -4.73
CA GLU A 206 -23.23 -5.43 -5.04
C GLU A 206 -24.26 -6.08 -4.11
N GLY A 207 -25.03 -5.24 -3.42
CA GLY A 207 -25.99 -5.65 -2.41
C GLY A 207 -25.32 -6.23 -1.17
N TYR A 208 -26.16 -6.66 -0.22
CA TYR A 208 -25.71 -7.46 0.94
C TYR A 208 -25.49 -8.92 0.54
N THR A 209 -24.76 -9.16 -0.55
CA THR A 209 -24.44 -10.50 -1.04
C THR A 209 -23.10 -10.97 -0.47
N ASP A 210 -22.86 -12.28 -0.48
CA ASP A 210 -21.58 -12.87 -0.06
C ASP A 210 -20.51 -12.82 -1.18
N ASN A 211 -20.76 -12.07 -2.27
CA ASN A 211 -19.84 -11.98 -3.41
C ASN A 211 -18.97 -10.72 -3.29
N TRP A 212 -17.66 -10.92 -3.29
CA TRP A 212 -16.66 -9.86 -3.17
C TRP A 212 -15.64 -10.05 -4.29
N ASP A 213 -15.89 -9.36 -5.40
CA ASP A 213 -15.11 -9.49 -6.63
C ASP A 213 -13.94 -8.50 -6.62
N ILE A 214 -12.84 -8.87 -7.27
CA ILE A 214 -11.68 -7.97 -7.43
C ILE A 214 -11.81 -7.25 -8.76
N TYR A 215 -11.74 -5.92 -8.70
CA TYR A 215 -11.77 -5.03 -9.85
C TYR A 215 -10.50 -4.20 -9.95
N MET A 216 -10.32 -3.60 -11.12
CA MET A 216 -9.26 -2.65 -11.41
C MET A 216 -9.81 -1.45 -12.17
N MET A 217 -9.27 -0.27 -11.93
CA MET A 217 -9.56 0.94 -12.71
C MET A 217 -8.30 1.78 -12.94
N ASN A 218 -8.38 2.74 -13.87
CA ASN A 218 -7.38 3.78 -14.01
C ASN A 218 -7.41 4.71 -12.77
N GLU A 219 -6.30 5.43 -12.49
CA GLU A 219 -6.25 6.35 -11.34
C GLU A 219 -7.28 7.48 -11.38
N ASP A 220 -7.80 7.83 -12.56
CA ASP A 220 -8.87 8.82 -12.74
C ASP A 220 -10.27 8.24 -12.53
N GLY A 221 -10.38 6.97 -12.13
CA GLY A 221 -11.63 6.25 -11.91
C GLY A 221 -12.27 5.69 -13.19
N SER A 222 -11.66 5.90 -14.36
CA SER A 222 -12.13 5.36 -15.64
C SER A 222 -11.72 3.90 -15.85
N ASN A 223 -12.31 3.27 -16.87
CA ASN A 223 -11.97 1.90 -17.30
C ASN A 223 -12.02 0.86 -16.16
N LYS A 224 -13.15 0.81 -15.45
CA LYS A 224 -13.43 -0.20 -14.43
C LYS A 224 -13.56 -1.58 -15.09
N GLN A 225 -12.78 -2.55 -14.62
CA GLN A 225 -12.67 -3.89 -15.20
C GLN A 225 -12.66 -4.95 -14.09
N LEU A 226 -13.44 -6.01 -14.28
CA LEU A 226 -13.41 -7.19 -13.40
C LEU A 226 -12.09 -7.95 -13.63
N VAL A 227 -11.37 -8.24 -12.54
CA VAL A 227 -10.12 -9.01 -12.54
C VAL A 227 -10.39 -10.45 -12.12
N LEU A 228 -11.13 -10.64 -11.03
CA LEU A 228 -11.46 -11.95 -10.48
C LEU A 228 -12.85 -11.92 -9.87
N SER A 229 -13.70 -12.89 -10.25
CA SER A 229 -14.98 -13.09 -9.57
C SER A 229 -14.92 -14.22 -8.57
N THR A 230 -15.54 -14.03 -7.41
CA THR A 230 -15.71 -15.07 -6.39
C THR A 230 -17.01 -15.85 -6.56
N ASN A 231 -17.81 -15.53 -7.58
CA ASN A 231 -19.06 -16.23 -7.85
C ASN A 231 -18.78 -17.65 -8.36
N SER A 232 -19.16 -18.65 -7.57
CA SER A 232 -18.98 -20.07 -7.87
C SER A 232 -19.61 -20.55 -9.17
N ARG A 233 -20.51 -19.75 -9.78
CA ARG A 233 -21.13 -20.07 -11.08
C ARG A 233 -20.19 -19.95 -12.28
N TYR A 234 -18.99 -19.37 -12.13
CA TYR A 234 -18.01 -19.21 -13.21
C TYR A 234 -16.74 -20.05 -13.04
N LEU A 235 -16.68 -20.91 -12.02
CA LEU A 235 -15.55 -21.85 -11.80
C LEU A 235 -15.81 -23.26 -12.37
N ALA A 236 -16.61 -23.37 -13.43
CA ALA A 236 -16.94 -24.65 -14.09
C ALA A 236 -16.20 -24.84 -15.42
#